data_AF-A0A1G2PZR8-F1
#
_entry.id   AF-A0A1G2PZR8-F1
#
_cell.length_a   1.000
_cell.length_b   1.000
_cell.length_c   1.000
_cell.angle_alpha   90.00
_cell.angle_beta   90.00
_cell.angle_gamma   90.00
#
_symmetry.space_group_name_H-M   'P 1'
#
loop_
_entity.id
_entity.type
_entity.pdbx_description
1 polymer ?
#
loop_
_entity_poly.entity_id
_entity_poly.type
_entity_poly.pdbx_seq_one_letter_code
_entity_poly.pdbx_strand_id
1 'polypeptide(L)'
;MRIEDASRKKSLESSHLNPRFSLPNPRFSILSAMLLLSLIFALLPSFAWLLLFLHEDVHPEPNRLVIRAFIAGMLVTVPTVLVEGLLDCVIRSCAAPAPFAVLPDALRDILYIFLGIALVEETMKYFAVRFAILRNPGFDEPIDALLYLVIAALGFAAVENALTVAHASVQTAGFFGLEGVFVILGARSLSATLLHALASGIVGYALARAFFRRHPLPLDLIFGIGVATLVHGAYNGLVGGLFPFLDSEQAAVVNVVILLAATGGALIFMIRDLRQRSVRHRWRNAGDTAREIA
;
A
#
# COMPACT_ATOMS: atom_id res chain seq x y z
N MET A 1 68.07 -38.39 29.19
CA MET A 1 67.94 -36.95 28.86
C MET A 1 67.71 -36.85 27.35
N ARG A 2 66.65 -36.14 26.90
CA ARG A 2 66.42 -35.70 25.50
C ARG A 2 65.57 -36.57 24.54
N ILE A 3 64.44 -37.15 24.97
CA ILE A 3 63.39 -37.62 24.02
C ILE A 3 61.94 -37.21 24.43
N GLU A 4 61.64 -36.95 25.70
CA GLU A 4 60.27 -36.60 26.12
C GLU A 4 59.82 -35.16 25.80
N ASP A 5 60.75 -34.27 25.45
CA ASP A 5 60.46 -32.82 25.32
C ASP A 5 59.92 -32.42 23.93
N ALA A 6 60.11 -33.26 22.91
CA ALA A 6 59.64 -32.97 21.55
C ALA A 6 58.13 -33.27 21.35
N SER A 7 57.59 -34.23 22.10
CA SER A 7 56.16 -34.59 22.04
C SER A 7 55.29 -33.55 22.76
N ARG A 8 55.75 -33.03 23.90
CA ARG A 8 55.02 -32.04 24.68
C ARG A 8 54.92 -30.69 23.95
N LYS A 9 55.95 -30.29 23.21
CA LYS A 9 55.96 -29.03 22.43
C LYS A 9 55.01 -29.06 21.24
N LYS A 10 54.85 -30.21 20.58
CA LYS A 10 53.91 -30.40 19.47
C LYS A 10 52.43 -30.41 19.91
N SER A 11 52.16 -30.79 21.16
CA SER A 11 50.79 -30.76 21.72
C SER A 11 50.33 -29.38 22.17
N LEU A 12 51.26 -28.45 22.45
CA LEU A 12 50.95 -27.09 22.91
C LEU A 12 50.77 -26.13 21.72
N GLU A 13 51.46 -26.34 20.60
CA GLU A 13 51.36 -25.49 19.40
C GLU A 13 50.08 -25.72 18.56
N SER A 14 49.34 -26.81 18.76
CA SER A 14 48.07 -27.05 18.04
C SER A 14 46.84 -26.42 18.72
N SER A 15 47.00 -25.79 19.89
CA SER A 15 45.90 -25.26 20.69
C SER A 15 45.47 -23.82 20.35
N HIS A 16 46.18 -23.14 19.43
CA HIS A 16 46.00 -21.69 19.21
C HIS A 16 45.52 -21.26 17.82
N LEU A 17 45.11 -22.17 16.93
CA LEU A 17 44.60 -21.79 15.60
C LEU A 17 43.31 -22.52 15.27
N ASN A 18 42.23 -22.07 15.91
CA ASN A 18 40.91 -22.05 15.29
C ASN A 18 40.17 -20.88 15.91
N PRO A 19 40.16 -19.68 15.30
CA PRO A 19 39.08 -18.75 15.58
C PRO A 19 37.81 -19.51 15.21
N ARG A 20 37.07 -20.00 16.21
CA ARG A 20 35.73 -20.53 15.99
C ARG A 20 34.97 -19.37 15.36
N PHE A 21 34.83 -19.41 14.04
CA PHE A 21 33.88 -18.59 13.32
C PHE A 21 32.52 -19.08 13.85
N SER A 22 32.05 -18.44 14.92
CA SER A 22 30.73 -18.68 15.46
C SER A 22 29.78 -18.29 14.35
N LEU A 23 29.25 -19.29 13.65
CA LEU A 23 28.18 -19.07 12.69
C LEU A 23 27.12 -18.21 13.37
N PRO A 24 26.66 -17.11 12.75
CA PRO A 24 25.63 -16.29 13.33
C PRO A 24 24.45 -17.18 13.72
N ASN A 25 23.91 -16.95 14.92
CA ASN A 25 22.77 -17.72 15.42
C ASN A 25 21.73 -17.88 14.31
N PRO A 26 21.28 -19.10 13.97
CA PRO A 26 20.41 -19.33 12.82
C PRO A 26 19.09 -18.55 12.92
N ARG A 27 18.65 -18.22 14.14
CA ARG A 27 17.51 -17.32 14.37
C ARG A 27 17.78 -15.86 13.98
N PHE A 28 19.01 -15.38 14.19
CA PHE A 28 19.41 -14.01 13.83
C PHE A 28 19.56 -13.86 12.32
N SER A 29 20.12 -14.86 11.64
CA SER A 29 20.25 -14.84 10.17
C SER A 29 18.89 -14.88 9.47
N ILE A 30 17.95 -15.71 9.93
CA ILE A 30 16.59 -15.77 9.39
C ILE A 30 15.85 -14.44 9.58
N LEU A 31 15.91 -13.85 10.79
CA LEU A 31 15.25 -12.57 11.06
C LEU A 31 15.80 -11.44 10.17
N SER A 32 17.13 -11.38 10.00
CA SER A 32 17.75 -10.39 9.10
C SER A 32 17.34 -10.58 7.63
N ALA A 33 17.25 -11.83 7.17
CA ALA A 33 16.80 -12.13 5.81
C ALA A 33 15.32 -11.76 5.59
N MET A 34 14.46 -12.01 6.58
CA MET A 34 13.04 -11.64 6.54
C MET A 34 12.85 -10.12 6.54
N LEU A 35 13.65 -9.39 7.30
CA LEU A 35 13.60 -7.93 7.31
C LEU A 35 14.02 -7.34 5.96
N LEU A 36 15.12 -7.84 5.39
CA LEU A 36 15.58 -7.43 4.06
C LEU A 36 14.53 -7.74 2.99
N LEU A 37 13.91 -8.91 3.07
CA LEU A 37 12.86 -9.31 2.15
C LEU A 37 11.61 -8.43 2.27
N SER A 38 11.21 -8.11 3.50
CA SER A 38 10.09 -7.21 3.78
C SER A 38 10.31 -5.86 3.12
N LEU A 39 11.52 -5.31 3.22
CA LEU A 39 11.88 -4.06 2.56
C LEU A 39 11.79 -4.15 1.03
N ILE A 40 12.26 -5.25 0.43
CA ILE A 40 12.22 -5.43 -1.03
C ILE A 40 10.77 -5.50 -1.51
N PHE A 41 9.93 -6.37 -0.93
CA PHE A 41 8.54 -6.49 -1.38
C PHE A 41 7.67 -5.30 -1.01
N ALA A 42 8.02 -4.56 0.03
CA ALA A 42 7.35 -3.30 0.37
C ALA A 42 7.66 -2.17 -0.62
N LEU A 43 8.94 -1.98 -0.94
CA LEU A 43 9.39 -0.80 -1.65
C LEU A 43 9.45 -1.00 -3.15
N LEU A 44 9.87 -2.17 -3.63
CA LEU A 44 10.12 -2.39 -5.05
C LEU A 44 8.85 -2.19 -5.90
N PRO A 45 7.68 -2.79 -5.58
CA PRO A 45 6.46 -2.55 -6.35
C PRO A 45 6.03 -1.09 -6.28
N SER A 46 6.13 -0.48 -5.10
CA SER A 46 5.75 0.92 -4.86
C SER A 46 6.56 1.89 -5.72
N PHE A 47 7.88 1.69 -5.81
CA PHE A 47 8.75 2.49 -6.67
C PHE A 47 8.55 2.18 -8.16
N ALA A 48 8.33 0.92 -8.53
CA ALA A 48 8.07 0.56 -9.92
C ALA A 48 6.82 1.26 -10.45
N TRP A 49 5.72 1.21 -9.71
CA TRP A 49 4.48 1.92 -10.07
C TRP A 49 4.65 3.44 -10.00
N LEU A 50 5.37 3.98 -9.02
CA LEU A 50 5.64 5.41 -8.93
C LEU A 50 6.28 5.94 -10.22
N LEU A 51 7.31 5.26 -10.72
CA LEU A 51 7.99 5.65 -11.96
C LEU A 51 7.06 5.60 -13.17
N LEU A 52 6.17 4.61 -13.24
CA LEU A 52 5.18 4.49 -14.32
C LEU A 52 4.15 5.62 -14.29
N PHE A 53 3.61 5.97 -13.11
CA PHE A 53 2.64 7.04 -12.99
C PHE A 53 3.23 8.44 -13.19
N LEU A 54 4.48 8.68 -12.74
CA LEU A 54 5.17 9.94 -13.02
C LEU A 54 5.44 10.15 -14.53
N HIS A 55 5.41 9.09 -15.34
CA HIS A 55 5.51 9.21 -16.80
C HIS A 55 4.22 9.76 -17.44
N GLU A 56 3.09 9.70 -16.74
CA GLU A 56 1.81 10.26 -17.21
C GLU A 56 1.68 11.76 -16.97
N ASP A 57 2.63 12.33 -16.23
CA ASP A 57 2.70 13.76 -15.95
C ASP A 57 2.92 14.57 -17.25
N VAL A 58 2.24 15.71 -17.33
CA VAL A 58 2.38 16.65 -18.46
C VAL A 58 3.53 17.62 -18.18
N HIS A 59 3.62 18.10 -16.95
CA HIS A 59 4.63 19.05 -16.50
C HIS A 59 5.27 18.52 -15.21
N PRO A 60 6.52 18.00 -15.31
CA PRO A 60 7.14 17.26 -14.22
C PRO A 60 7.04 17.94 -12.85
N GLU A 61 6.38 17.26 -11.93
CA GLU A 61 6.20 17.71 -10.55
C GLU A 61 7.54 17.89 -9.82
N PRO A 62 7.68 18.90 -8.94
CA PRO A 62 8.89 19.08 -8.16
C PRO A 62 9.17 17.85 -7.28
N ASN A 63 10.37 17.27 -7.36
CA ASN A 63 10.78 16.10 -6.56
C ASN A 63 10.47 16.23 -5.07
N ARG A 64 10.53 17.45 -4.51
CA ARG A 64 10.19 17.73 -3.11
C ARG A 64 8.73 17.42 -2.78
N LEU A 65 7.80 17.72 -3.70
CA LEU A 65 6.37 17.45 -3.51
C LEU A 65 6.05 15.96 -3.71
N VAL A 66 6.69 15.31 -4.69
CA VAL A 66 6.59 13.85 -4.87
C VAL A 66 7.03 13.13 -3.59
N ILE A 67 8.21 13.45 -3.06
CA ILE A 67 8.71 12.87 -1.81
C ILE A 67 7.77 13.19 -0.64
N ARG A 68 7.27 14.43 -0.55
CA ARG A 68 6.35 14.85 0.51
C ARG A 68 5.05 14.06 0.48
N ALA A 69 4.45 13.85 -0.69
CA ALA A 69 3.23 13.06 -0.84
C ALA A 69 3.46 11.60 -0.46
N PHE A 70 4.57 11.00 -0.92
CA PHE A 70 4.91 9.62 -0.60
C PHE A 70 5.09 9.42 0.91
N ILE A 71 5.87 10.29 1.56
CA ILE A 71 6.08 10.26 3.02
C ILE A 71 4.78 10.52 3.77
N ALA A 72 3.93 11.45 3.30
CA ALA A 72 2.62 11.68 3.91
C ALA A 72 1.75 10.42 3.87
N GLY A 73 1.80 9.66 2.76
CA GLY A 73 1.19 8.34 2.63
C GLY A 73 1.70 7.34 3.67
N MET A 74 3.03 7.21 3.81
CA MET A 74 3.65 6.34 4.82
C MET A 74 3.22 6.72 6.25
N LEU A 75 3.21 8.01 6.56
CA LEU A 75 2.87 8.52 7.88
C LEU A 75 1.40 8.33 8.22
N VAL A 76 0.49 8.49 7.25
CA VAL A 76 -0.95 8.33 7.49
C VAL A 76 -1.34 6.86 7.71
N THR A 77 -0.54 5.90 7.23
CA THR A 77 -0.77 4.47 7.51
C THR A 77 -0.79 4.17 9.01
N VAL A 78 0.04 4.83 9.82
CA VAL A 78 0.12 4.58 11.27
C VAL A 78 -1.21 4.83 11.99
N PRO A 79 -1.82 6.02 11.93
CA PRO A 79 -3.14 6.23 12.52
C PRO A 79 -4.24 5.44 11.81
N THR A 80 -4.07 5.08 10.53
CA THR A 80 -5.04 4.25 9.79
C THR A 80 -5.16 2.86 10.41
N VAL A 81 -4.05 2.17 10.63
CA VAL A 81 -4.02 0.84 11.27
C VAL A 81 -4.64 0.87 12.69
N LEU A 82 -4.46 1.97 13.43
CA LEU A 82 -5.09 2.13 14.75
C LEU A 82 -6.62 2.23 14.66
N VAL A 83 -7.12 2.99 13.68
CA VAL A 83 -8.56 3.13 13.43
C VAL A 83 -9.16 1.81 12.95
N GLU A 84 -8.48 1.12 12.04
CA GLU A 84 -8.87 -0.22 11.57
C GLU A 84 -8.97 -1.21 12.73
N GLY A 85 -7.97 -1.28 13.60
CA GLY A 85 -8.00 -2.17 14.76
C GLY A 85 -9.14 -1.85 15.75
N LEU A 86 -9.47 -0.57 15.93
CA LEU A 86 -10.64 -0.17 16.72
C LEU A 86 -11.94 -0.61 16.06
N LEU A 87 -12.09 -0.39 14.74
CA LEU A 87 -13.28 -0.79 13.99
C LEU A 87 -13.42 -2.30 13.89
N ASP A 88 -12.32 -3.05 13.81
CA ASP A 88 -12.32 -4.51 13.89
C ASP A 88 -12.95 -4.96 15.21
N CYS A 89 -12.47 -4.39 16.32
CA CYS A 89 -13.01 -4.73 17.63
C CYS A 89 -14.50 -4.38 17.78
N VAL A 90 -14.92 -3.21 17.27
CA VAL A 90 -16.31 -2.76 17.35
C VAL A 90 -17.23 -3.62 16.46
N ILE A 91 -16.83 -3.86 15.21
CA ILE A 91 -17.64 -4.58 14.21
C ILE A 91 -17.64 -6.08 14.51
N ARG A 92 -16.49 -6.68 14.79
CA ARG A 92 -16.37 -8.11 15.11
C ARG A 92 -16.59 -8.43 16.59
N SER A 93 -16.97 -7.43 17.39
CA SER A 93 -17.45 -7.61 18.76
C SER A 93 -16.42 -8.19 19.73
N CYS A 94 -15.18 -7.67 19.68
CA CYS A 94 -14.09 -8.11 20.57
C CYS A 94 -14.19 -7.56 22.00
N ALA A 95 -15.00 -6.52 22.21
CA ALA A 95 -15.26 -5.89 23.51
C ALA A 95 -16.74 -5.42 23.63
N ALA A 96 -17.18 -5.16 24.86
CA ALA A 96 -18.53 -4.66 25.15
C ALA A 96 -18.57 -3.12 25.27
N PRO A 97 -19.65 -2.44 24.82
CA PRO A 97 -20.81 -3.00 24.13
C PRO A 97 -20.48 -3.44 22.71
N ALA A 98 -21.12 -4.51 22.27
CA ALA A 98 -20.90 -5.15 20.97
C ALA A 98 -22.09 -4.88 20.03
N PRO A 99 -22.19 -3.68 19.42
CA PRO A 99 -23.39 -3.24 18.71
C PRO A 99 -23.75 -4.10 17.50
N PHE A 100 -22.77 -4.81 16.94
CA PHE A 100 -22.96 -5.64 15.75
C PHE A 100 -23.04 -7.14 16.05
N ALA A 101 -23.00 -7.56 17.33
CA ALA A 101 -22.98 -8.98 17.70
C ALA A 101 -24.19 -9.80 17.23
N VAL A 102 -25.32 -9.13 16.94
CA VAL A 102 -26.55 -9.77 16.45
C VAL A 102 -26.46 -10.12 14.95
N LEU A 103 -25.54 -9.49 14.21
CA LEU A 103 -25.37 -9.76 12.78
C LEU A 103 -24.63 -11.08 12.55
N PRO A 104 -24.93 -11.83 11.45
CA PRO A 104 -24.15 -13.00 11.06
C PRO A 104 -22.68 -12.66 10.80
N ASP A 105 -21.78 -13.62 11.07
CA ASP A 105 -20.33 -13.45 10.93
C ASP A 105 -19.93 -12.93 9.53
N ALA A 106 -20.48 -13.54 8.48
CA ALA A 106 -20.22 -13.12 7.10
C ALA A 106 -20.60 -11.65 6.83
N LEU A 107 -21.68 -11.15 7.45
CA LEU A 107 -22.08 -9.75 7.31
C LEU A 107 -21.14 -8.82 8.07
N ARG A 108 -20.67 -9.21 9.27
CA ARG A 108 -19.68 -8.43 10.02
C ARG A 108 -18.36 -8.34 9.26
N ASP A 109 -17.96 -9.41 8.58
CA ASP A 109 -16.76 -9.46 7.75
C ASP A 109 -16.86 -8.54 6.52
N ILE A 110 -18.01 -8.54 5.84
CA ILE A 110 -18.30 -7.58 4.76
C ILE A 110 -18.25 -6.15 5.29
N LEU A 111 -18.91 -5.85 6.41
CA LEU A 111 -18.89 -4.51 6.99
C LEU A 111 -17.47 -4.07 7.35
N TYR A 112 -16.67 -4.95 7.93
CA TYR A 112 -15.29 -4.65 8.29
C TYR A 112 -14.42 -4.43 7.05
N ILE A 113 -14.51 -5.27 6.03
CA ILE A 113 -13.69 -5.14 4.82
C ILE A 113 -14.00 -3.84 4.06
N PHE A 114 -15.28 -3.48 3.90
CA PHE A 114 -15.66 -2.30 3.14
C PHE A 114 -15.60 -1.02 3.97
N LEU A 115 -16.11 -1.01 5.21
CA LEU A 115 -16.21 0.19 6.03
C LEU A 115 -15.06 0.33 7.03
N GLY A 116 -14.55 -0.78 7.56
CA GLY A 116 -13.46 -0.80 8.53
C GLY A 116 -12.09 -0.59 7.90
N ILE A 117 -11.86 -1.20 6.73
CA ILE A 117 -10.60 -1.14 5.99
C ILE A 117 -10.71 -0.18 4.80
N ALA A 118 -11.39 -0.60 3.72
CA ALA A 118 -11.31 0.11 2.43
C ALA A 118 -11.73 1.58 2.52
N LEU A 119 -12.85 1.89 3.19
CA LEU A 119 -13.31 3.27 3.36
C LEU A 119 -12.32 4.11 4.17
N VAL A 120 -11.80 3.56 5.27
CA VAL A 120 -10.87 4.27 6.15
C VAL A 120 -9.60 4.58 5.39
N GLU A 121 -9.02 3.59 4.72
CA GLU A 121 -7.80 3.75 3.95
C GLU A 121 -7.91 4.82 2.86
N GLU A 122 -8.93 4.75 2.00
CA GLU A 122 -9.07 5.71 0.90
C GLU A 122 -9.34 7.13 1.42
N THR A 123 -10.08 7.25 2.53
CA THR A 123 -10.32 8.54 3.20
C THR A 123 -9.02 9.09 3.82
N MET A 124 -8.22 8.25 4.47
CA MET A 124 -6.96 8.64 5.11
C MET A 124 -5.91 9.05 4.08
N LYS A 125 -5.81 8.34 2.94
CA LYS A 125 -4.94 8.72 1.81
C LYS A 125 -5.35 10.08 1.22
N TYR A 126 -6.65 10.32 1.08
CA TYR A 126 -7.15 11.65 0.72
C TYR A 126 -6.71 12.72 1.73
N PHE A 127 -6.84 12.46 3.04
CA PHE A 127 -6.40 13.40 4.07
C PHE A 127 -4.90 13.67 4.03
N ALA A 128 -4.07 12.66 3.77
CA ALA A 128 -2.64 12.84 3.60
C ALA A 128 -2.33 13.89 2.53
N VAL A 129 -2.97 13.81 1.36
CA VAL A 129 -2.79 14.79 0.29
C VAL A 129 -3.46 16.13 0.60
N ARG A 130 -4.62 16.11 1.25
CA ARG A 130 -5.35 17.32 1.69
C ARG A 130 -4.51 18.23 2.58
N PHE A 131 -3.72 17.65 3.46
CA PHE A 131 -2.89 18.41 4.39
C PHE A 131 -1.46 18.62 3.86
N ALA A 132 -0.91 17.67 3.11
CA ALA A 132 0.46 17.77 2.62
C ALA A 132 0.59 18.60 1.33
N ILE A 133 -0.35 18.52 0.39
CA ILE A 133 -0.15 18.99 -0.97
C ILE A 133 -1.18 20.04 -1.42
N LEU A 134 -2.47 19.87 -1.10
CA LEU A 134 -3.56 20.62 -1.76
C LEU A 134 -3.44 22.16 -1.72
N ARG A 135 -2.75 22.73 -0.73
CA ARG A 135 -2.50 24.18 -0.62
C ARG A 135 -1.16 24.65 -1.20
N ASN A 136 -0.38 23.75 -1.79
CA ASN A 136 0.91 24.07 -2.38
C ASN A 136 0.71 24.80 -3.71
N PRO A 137 1.50 25.85 -4.01
CA PRO A 137 1.42 26.54 -5.29
C PRO A 137 1.70 25.65 -6.51
N GLY A 138 2.51 24.59 -6.37
CA GLY A 138 2.78 23.61 -7.43
C GLY A 138 1.72 22.51 -7.53
N PHE A 139 0.55 22.70 -6.92
CA PHE A 139 -0.65 21.92 -7.24
C PHE A 139 -1.52 22.78 -8.14
N ASP A 140 -1.18 22.82 -9.41
CA ASP A 140 -1.69 23.80 -10.38
C ASP A 140 -2.20 23.17 -11.67
N GLU A 141 -2.34 21.84 -11.72
CA GLU A 141 -2.97 21.14 -12.84
C GLU A 141 -3.98 20.08 -12.38
N PRO A 142 -5.02 19.81 -13.19
CA PRO A 142 -6.00 18.77 -12.88
C PRO A 142 -5.38 17.38 -12.70
N ILE A 143 -4.34 17.03 -13.46
CA ILE A 143 -3.68 15.72 -13.38
C ILE A 143 -2.95 15.52 -12.04
N ASP A 144 -2.45 16.58 -11.42
CA ASP A 144 -1.73 16.56 -10.14
C ASP A 144 -2.57 15.92 -9.03
N ALA A 145 -3.89 16.18 -9.02
CA ALA A 145 -4.79 15.60 -8.04
C ALA A 145 -4.80 14.06 -8.10
N LEU A 146 -4.72 13.51 -9.31
CA LEU A 146 -4.60 12.08 -9.51
C LEU A 146 -3.20 11.60 -9.12
N LEU A 147 -2.15 12.26 -9.61
CA LEU A 147 -0.76 11.84 -9.36
C LEU A 147 -0.43 11.87 -7.87
N TYR A 148 -0.74 12.94 -7.14
CA TYR A 148 -0.43 13.04 -5.72
C TYR A 148 -1.20 12.05 -4.84
N LEU A 149 -2.46 11.73 -5.18
CA LEU A 149 -3.21 10.66 -4.50
C LEU A 149 -2.57 9.30 -4.76
N VAL A 150 -2.18 9.01 -6.00
CA VAL A 150 -1.46 7.77 -6.34
C VAL A 150 -0.13 7.69 -5.59
N ILE A 151 0.66 8.77 -5.57
CA ILE A 151 1.95 8.81 -4.87
C ILE A 151 1.78 8.56 -3.36
N ALA A 152 0.78 9.20 -2.73
CA ALA A 152 0.47 8.96 -1.32
C ALA A 152 0.01 7.51 -1.10
N ALA A 153 -0.79 6.94 -2.00
CA ALA A 153 -1.24 5.56 -1.92
C ALA A 153 -0.08 4.56 -2.07
N LEU A 154 0.92 4.84 -2.90
CA LEU A 154 2.13 4.02 -3.02
C LEU A 154 3.00 4.08 -1.75
N GLY A 155 3.09 5.25 -1.11
CA GLY A 155 3.72 5.38 0.20
C GLY A 155 2.99 4.60 1.29
N PHE A 156 1.65 4.63 1.26
CA PHE A 156 0.80 3.85 2.14
C PHE A 156 1.01 2.34 1.94
N ALA A 157 0.94 1.88 0.68
CA ALA A 157 1.14 0.49 0.29
C ALA A 157 2.52 -0.04 0.69
N ALA A 158 3.56 0.81 0.63
CA ALA A 158 4.89 0.42 1.09
C ALA A 158 4.90 0.04 2.58
N VAL A 159 4.25 0.82 3.44
CA VAL A 159 4.17 0.52 4.87
C VAL A 159 3.31 -0.72 5.11
N GLU A 160 2.15 -0.82 4.46
CA GLU A 160 1.25 -1.96 4.62
C GLU A 160 1.88 -3.29 4.16
N ASN A 161 2.57 -3.29 3.01
CA ASN A 161 3.29 -4.47 2.54
C ASN A 161 4.41 -4.85 3.52
N ALA A 162 5.15 -3.89 4.07
CA ALA A 162 6.19 -4.16 5.06
C ALA A 162 5.59 -4.83 6.32
N LEU A 163 4.46 -4.31 6.81
CA LEU A 163 3.73 -4.89 7.94
C LEU A 163 3.18 -6.29 7.60
N THR A 164 2.62 -6.47 6.42
CA THR A 164 2.05 -7.76 5.97
C THR A 164 3.13 -8.83 5.90
N VAL A 165 4.27 -8.54 5.27
CA VAL A 165 5.38 -9.51 5.19
C VAL A 165 5.91 -9.81 6.59
N ALA A 166 6.08 -8.80 7.44
CA ALA A 166 6.52 -9.00 8.82
C ALA A 166 5.59 -9.95 9.59
N HIS A 167 4.26 -9.78 9.49
CA HIS A 167 3.29 -10.67 10.16
C HIS A 167 3.20 -12.07 9.53
N ALA A 168 3.14 -12.15 8.20
CA ALA A 168 2.98 -13.43 7.48
C ALA A 168 4.21 -14.33 7.59
N SER A 169 5.41 -13.74 7.64
CA SER A 169 6.67 -14.46 7.79
C SER A 169 6.74 -15.32 9.05
N VAL A 170 6.01 -14.95 10.12
CA VAL A 170 5.96 -15.68 11.39
C VAL A 170 5.02 -16.89 11.32
N GLN A 171 3.91 -16.80 10.57
CA GLN A 171 2.85 -17.82 10.56
C GLN A 171 2.97 -18.79 9.37
N THR A 172 3.36 -18.30 8.19
CA THR A 172 3.26 -19.04 6.92
C THR A 172 4.52 -19.87 6.61
N ALA A 173 5.68 -19.50 7.17
CA ALA A 173 6.96 -20.18 6.93
C ALA A 173 6.98 -21.64 7.44
N GLY A 174 6.10 -21.99 8.39
CA GLY A 174 5.98 -23.36 8.90
C GLY A 174 5.23 -24.33 7.98
N PHE A 175 4.42 -23.84 7.03
CA PHE A 175 3.47 -24.67 6.27
C PHE A 175 3.86 -24.84 4.78
N PHE A 176 4.36 -23.80 4.12
CA PHE A 176 4.65 -23.80 2.67
C PHE A 176 6.14 -23.83 2.31
N GLY A 177 7.03 -23.80 3.29
CA GLY A 177 8.46 -23.54 3.07
C GLY A 177 8.72 -22.11 2.59
N LEU A 178 10.00 -21.71 2.53
CA LEU A 178 10.37 -20.34 2.18
C LEU A 178 9.94 -19.97 0.75
N GLU A 179 10.07 -20.89 -0.22
CA GLU A 179 9.73 -20.68 -1.63
C GLU A 179 8.25 -20.33 -1.85
N GLY A 180 7.32 -21.05 -1.21
CA GLY A 180 5.88 -20.75 -1.31
C GLY A 180 5.52 -19.39 -0.72
N VAL A 181 6.18 -19.00 0.37
CA VAL A 181 6.01 -17.67 0.99
C VAL A 181 6.45 -16.56 0.03
N PHE A 182 7.55 -16.73 -0.72
CA PHE A 182 8.02 -15.73 -1.68
C PHE A 182 7.01 -15.48 -2.80
N VAL A 183 6.47 -16.55 -3.40
CA VAL A 183 5.52 -16.42 -4.53
C VAL A 183 4.23 -15.75 -4.07
N ILE A 184 3.67 -16.17 -2.94
CA ILE A 184 2.40 -15.63 -2.43
C ILE A 184 2.57 -14.17 -2.01
N LEU A 185 3.61 -13.86 -1.22
CA LEU A 185 3.83 -12.48 -0.75
C LEU A 185 4.25 -11.55 -1.88
N GLY A 186 5.03 -12.02 -2.85
CA GLY A 186 5.39 -11.24 -4.03
C GLY A 186 4.17 -10.89 -4.89
N ALA A 187 3.33 -11.89 -5.22
CA ALA A 187 2.11 -11.68 -5.99
C ALA A 187 1.11 -10.77 -5.26
N ARG A 188 0.94 -10.96 -3.95
CA ARG A 188 0.12 -10.07 -3.11
C ARG A 188 0.67 -8.65 -3.12
N SER A 189 1.96 -8.46 -2.84
CA SER A 189 2.55 -7.12 -2.76
C SER A 189 2.41 -6.37 -4.08
N LEU A 190 2.62 -7.05 -5.21
CA LEU A 190 2.46 -6.42 -6.53
C LEU A 190 1.00 -6.03 -6.81
N SER A 191 0.06 -6.94 -6.58
CA SER A 191 -1.36 -6.72 -6.88
C SER A 191 -2.02 -5.73 -5.92
N ALA A 192 -1.68 -5.77 -4.62
CA ALA A 192 -2.17 -4.82 -3.61
C ALA A 192 -1.62 -3.42 -3.87
N THR A 193 -0.32 -3.29 -4.20
CA THR A 193 0.26 -1.99 -4.55
C THR A 193 -0.43 -1.38 -5.78
N LEU A 194 -0.70 -2.20 -6.80
CA LEU A 194 -1.45 -1.75 -7.97
C LEU A 194 -2.87 -1.33 -7.59
N LEU A 195 -3.57 -2.11 -6.76
CA LEU A 195 -4.90 -1.74 -6.27
C LEU A 195 -4.90 -0.36 -5.60
N HIS A 196 -3.98 -0.09 -4.67
CA HIS A 196 -3.93 1.21 -3.99
C HIS A 196 -3.73 2.35 -4.97
N ALA A 197 -2.84 2.19 -5.96
CA ALA A 197 -2.66 3.18 -7.01
C ALA A 197 -3.96 3.38 -7.81
N LEU A 198 -4.64 2.30 -8.19
CA LEU A 198 -5.88 2.38 -8.97
C LEU A 198 -7.04 3.00 -8.18
N ALA A 199 -7.29 2.55 -6.95
CA ALA A 199 -8.35 3.04 -6.09
C ALA A 199 -8.15 4.52 -5.74
N SER A 200 -6.95 4.89 -5.29
CA SER A 200 -6.65 6.30 -4.99
C SER A 200 -6.58 7.17 -6.25
N GLY A 201 -6.27 6.59 -7.42
CA GLY A 201 -6.41 7.28 -8.71
C GLY A 201 -7.86 7.69 -9.01
N ILE A 202 -8.85 6.87 -8.64
CA ILE A 202 -10.29 7.23 -8.73
C ILE A 202 -10.60 8.40 -7.80
N VAL A 203 -10.12 8.36 -6.56
CA VAL A 203 -10.27 9.46 -5.60
C VAL A 203 -9.63 10.75 -6.13
N GLY A 204 -8.44 10.65 -6.71
CA GLY A 204 -7.73 11.76 -7.31
C GLY A 204 -8.44 12.35 -8.53
N TYR A 205 -9.05 11.51 -9.37
CA TYR A 205 -9.92 11.99 -10.46
C TYR A 205 -11.14 12.75 -9.95
N ALA A 206 -11.81 12.21 -8.92
CA ALA A 206 -12.93 12.89 -8.27
C ALA A 206 -12.51 14.22 -7.62
N LEU A 207 -11.34 14.24 -6.97
CA LEU A 207 -10.76 15.45 -6.41
C LEU A 207 -10.45 16.49 -7.50
N ALA A 208 -9.86 16.08 -8.62
CA ALA A 208 -9.60 16.99 -9.75
C ALA A 208 -10.90 17.63 -10.24
N ARG A 209 -11.94 16.81 -10.44
CA ARG A 209 -13.26 17.31 -10.85
C ARG A 209 -13.84 18.29 -9.83
N ALA A 210 -13.73 17.99 -8.54
CA ALA A 210 -14.25 18.82 -7.48
C ALA A 210 -13.47 20.15 -7.34
N PHE A 211 -12.14 20.11 -7.44
CA PHE A 211 -11.26 21.25 -7.15
C PHE A 211 -11.10 22.23 -8.33
N PHE A 212 -11.07 21.69 -9.56
CA PHE A 212 -10.84 22.47 -10.78
C PHE A 212 -12.13 22.79 -11.55
N ARG A 213 -13.29 22.19 -11.22
CA ARG A 213 -14.59 22.63 -11.76
C ARG A 213 -15.25 23.61 -10.80
N ARG A 214 -16.06 24.54 -11.32
CA ARG A 214 -16.85 25.52 -10.53
C ARG A 214 -18.05 24.90 -9.78
N HIS A 215 -18.03 23.59 -9.51
CA HIS A 215 -19.12 22.86 -8.86
C HIS A 215 -18.84 22.64 -7.37
N PRO A 216 -19.87 22.40 -6.53
CA PRO A 216 -19.65 22.16 -5.11
C PRO A 216 -18.77 20.93 -4.88
N LEU A 217 -17.67 21.14 -4.16
CA LEU A 217 -16.62 20.17 -3.83
C LEU A 217 -17.10 18.81 -3.24
N PRO A 218 -18.15 18.71 -2.39
CA PRO A 218 -18.36 17.49 -1.60
C PRO A 218 -18.92 16.31 -2.40
N LEU A 219 -19.81 16.51 -3.39
CA LEU A 219 -20.52 15.39 -4.01
C LEU A 219 -19.63 14.52 -4.91
N ASP A 220 -18.81 15.15 -5.75
CA ASP A 220 -17.87 14.42 -6.62
C ASP A 220 -16.87 13.62 -5.78
N LEU A 221 -16.35 14.21 -4.70
CA LEU A 221 -15.39 13.55 -3.82
C LEU A 221 -16.02 12.39 -3.03
N ILE A 222 -17.21 12.58 -2.46
CA ILE A 222 -17.94 11.51 -1.75
C ILE A 222 -18.19 10.33 -2.71
N PHE A 223 -18.62 10.62 -3.94
CA PHE A 223 -18.82 9.58 -4.95
C PHE A 223 -17.51 8.87 -5.30
N GLY A 224 -16.41 9.61 -5.50
CA GLY A 224 -15.09 9.04 -5.78
C GLY A 224 -14.58 8.13 -4.68
N ILE A 225 -14.66 8.57 -3.41
CA ILE A 225 -14.30 7.75 -2.24
C ILE A 225 -15.19 6.51 -2.16
N GLY A 226 -16.50 6.65 -2.41
CA GLY A 226 -17.44 5.51 -2.42
C GLY A 226 -17.08 4.47 -3.49
N VAL A 227 -16.78 4.89 -4.72
CA VAL A 227 -16.38 3.98 -5.80
C VAL A 227 -15.03 3.33 -5.49
N ALA A 228 -14.04 4.09 -5.01
CA ALA A 228 -12.74 3.57 -4.62
C ALA A 228 -12.86 2.54 -3.49
N THR A 229 -13.71 2.81 -2.50
CA THR A 229 -14.04 1.89 -1.39
C THR A 229 -14.62 0.58 -1.90
N LEU A 230 -15.52 0.63 -2.88
CA LEU A 230 -16.13 -0.57 -3.47
C LEU A 230 -15.09 -1.41 -4.22
N VAL A 231 -14.24 -0.78 -5.04
CA VAL A 231 -13.16 -1.47 -5.77
C VAL A 231 -12.16 -2.09 -4.82
N HIS A 232 -11.71 -1.33 -3.82
CA HIS A 232 -10.74 -1.78 -2.83
C HIS A 232 -11.33 -2.91 -1.95
N GLY A 233 -12.54 -2.71 -1.39
CA GLY A 233 -13.22 -3.73 -0.60
C GLY A 233 -13.49 -5.00 -1.39
N ALA A 234 -13.83 -4.90 -2.68
CA ALA A 234 -13.99 -6.07 -3.56
C ALA A 234 -12.67 -6.83 -3.73
N TYR A 235 -11.55 -6.14 -3.96
CA TYR A 235 -10.24 -6.80 -4.01
C TYR A 235 -9.90 -7.50 -2.69
N ASN A 236 -10.09 -6.83 -1.55
CA ASN A 236 -9.80 -7.41 -0.23
C ASN A 236 -10.70 -8.63 0.04
N GLY A 237 -11.96 -8.57 -0.38
CA GLY A 237 -12.88 -9.71 -0.31
C GLY A 237 -12.42 -10.90 -1.16
N LEU A 238 -12.04 -10.67 -2.42
CA LEU A 238 -11.57 -11.73 -3.34
C LEU A 238 -10.26 -12.37 -2.83
N VAL A 239 -9.30 -11.56 -2.39
CA VAL A 239 -8.02 -12.07 -1.84
C VAL A 239 -8.22 -12.75 -0.49
N GLY A 240 -9.18 -12.29 0.31
CA GLY A 240 -9.50 -12.82 1.63
C GLY A 240 -10.47 -14.01 1.63
N GLY A 241 -11.00 -14.43 0.46
CA GLY A 241 -11.96 -15.52 0.34
C GLY A 241 -13.36 -15.21 0.89
N LEU A 242 -13.75 -13.92 0.91
CA LEU A 242 -15.05 -13.46 1.38
C LEU A 242 -16.20 -13.92 0.48
N PHE A 243 -15.93 -14.29 -0.77
CA PHE A 243 -16.95 -14.65 -1.75
C PHE A 243 -16.80 -16.12 -2.20
N PRO A 244 -17.15 -17.12 -1.36
CA PRO A 244 -16.94 -18.55 -1.64
C PRO A 244 -17.49 -19.04 -2.99
N PHE A 245 -18.57 -18.42 -3.49
CA PHE A 245 -19.18 -18.76 -4.78
C PHE A 245 -18.44 -18.17 -5.99
N LEU A 246 -17.61 -17.16 -5.78
CA LEU A 246 -16.75 -16.52 -6.78
C LEU A 246 -15.29 -17.00 -6.66
N ASP A 247 -14.90 -17.60 -5.53
CA ASP A 247 -13.51 -17.83 -5.14
C ASP A 247 -13.13 -19.32 -5.03
N SER A 248 -13.29 -20.11 -6.11
CA SER A 248 -12.41 -21.30 -6.23
C SER A 248 -10.96 -20.82 -6.39
N GLU A 249 -9.94 -21.60 -5.97
CA GLU A 249 -8.53 -21.13 -5.99
C GLU A 249 -8.13 -20.50 -7.34
N GLN A 250 -8.60 -21.08 -8.45
CA GLN A 250 -8.33 -20.57 -9.79
C GLN A 250 -9.22 -19.37 -10.15
N ALA A 251 -10.47 -19.35 -9.69
CA ALA A 251 -11.40 -18.25 -9.97
C ALA A 251 -11.05 -16.97 -9.21
N ALA A 252 -10.56 -17.06 -7.97
CA ALA A 252 -10.17 -15.89 -7.18
C ALA A 252 -9.08 -15.07 -7.87
N VAL A 253 -8.02 -15.74 -8.36
CA VAL A 253 -6.92 -15.09 -9.11
C VAL A 253 -7.45 -14.43 -10.38
N VAL A 254 -8.30 -15.13 -11.14
CA VAL A 254 -8.89 -14.59 -12.38
C VAL A 254 -9.76 -13.36 -12.08
N ASN A 255 -10.58 -13.41 -11.04
CA ASN A 255 -11.45 -12.30 -10.64
C ASN A 255 -10.64 -11.08 -10.19
N VAL A 256 -9.55 -11.28 -9.44
CA VAL A 256 -8.63 -10.19 -9.07
C VAL A 256 -8.01 -9.56 -10.32
N VAL A 257 -7.54 -10.36 -11.28
CA VAL A 257 -6.98 -9.84 -12.53
C VAL A 257 -8.03 -9.07 -13.32
N ILE A 258 -9.27 -9.57 -13.44
CA ILE A 258 -10.37 -8.88 -14.13
C ILE A 258 -10.67 -7.54 -13.43
N LEU A 259 -10.77 -7.52 -12.10
CA LEU A 259 -11.04 -6.32 -11.33
C LEU A 259 -9.94 -5.26 -11.55
N LEU A 260 -8.67 -5.65 -11.44
CA LEU A 260 -7.53 -4.75 -11.65
C LEU A 260 -7.45 -4.26 -13.09
N ALA A 261 -7.68 -5.12 -14.08
CA ALA A 261 -7.66 -4.76 -15.49
C ALA A 261 -8.80 -3.81 -15.86
N ALA A 262 -10.02 -4.07 -15.39
CA ALA A 262 -11.17 -3.20 -15.61
C ALA A 262 -10.96 -1.82 -14.97
N THR A 263 -10.47 -1.79 -13.73
CA THR A 263 -10.17 -0.54 -13.02
C THR A 263 -9.02 0.22 -13.68
N GLY A 264 -7.96 -0.48 -14.10
CA GLY A 264 -6.86 0.12 -14.85
C GLY A 264 -7.31 0.72 -16.19
N GLY A 265 -8.16 0.01 -16.92
CA GLY A 265 -8.76 0.54 -18.16
C GLY A 265 -9.59 1.81 -17.94
N ALA A 266 -10.38 1.84 -16.87
CA ALA A 266 -11.12 3.04 -16.46
C ALA A 266 -10.17 4.19 -16.09
N LEU A 267 -9.10 3.90 -15.34
CA LEU A 267 -8.13 4.91 -14.92
C LEU A 267 -7.36 5.49 -16.11
N ILE A 268 -7.02 4.71 -17.13
CA ILE A 268 -6.41 5.21 -18.37
C ILE A 268 -7.32 6.27 -19.03
N PHE A 269 -8.63 6.05 -19.05
CA PHE A 269 -9.58 7.05 -19.56
C PHE A 269 -9.59 8.31 -18.69
N MET A 270 -9.60 8.16 -17.36
CA MET A 270 -9.54 9.28 -16.40
C MET A 270 -8.26 10.11 -16.56
N ILE A 271 -7.10 9.46 -16.67
CA ILE A 271 -5.79 10.10 -16.90
C ILE A 271 -5.84 10.88 -18.22
N ARG A 272 -6.35 10.29 -19.30
CA ARG A 272 -6.47 10.99 -20.59
C ARG A 272 -7.37 12.24 -20.51
N ASP A 273 -8.50 12.17 -19.81
CA ASP A 273 -9.37 13.35 -19.58
C ASP A 273 -8.63 14.45 -18.81
N LEU A 274 -7.92 14.10 -17.73
CA LEU A 274 -7.18 15.09 -16.93
C LEU A 274 -5.99 15.67 -17.68
N ARG A 275 -5.19 14.86 -18.37
CA ARG A 275 -4.05 15.33 -19.19
C ARG A 275 -4.51 16.31 -20.26
N GLN A 276 -5.62 16.03 -20.95
CA GLN A 276 -6.17 16.97 -21.93
C GLN A 276 -6.56 18.31 -21.31
N ARG A 277 -7.05 18.33 -20.06
CA ARG A 277 -7.40 19.57 -19.35
C ARG A 277 -6.15 20.32 -18.89
N SER A 278 -5.14 19.62 -18.38
CA SER A 278 -3.85 20.20 -18.00
C SER A 278 -3.14 20.89 -19.17
N VAL A 279 -3.24 20.31 -20.38
CA VAL A 279 -2.64 20.92 -21.59
C VAL A 279 -3.43 22.13 -22.10
N ARG A 280 -4.77 22.08 -22.05
CA ARG A 280 -5.64 23.11 -22.65
C ARG A 280 -5.78 24.36 -21.80
N HIS A 281 -5.68 24.22 -20.49
CA HIS A 281 -6.01 25.27 -19.53
C HIS A 281 -4.88 25.40 -18.52
N ARG A 282 -4.49 26.64 -18.23
CA ARG A 282 -3.58 26.92 -17.13
C ARG A 282 -4.38 27.24 -15.89
N TRP A 283 -3.96 26.71 -14.75
CA TRP A 283 -4.59 26.99 -13.48
C TRP A 283 -3.60 27.59 -12.50
N ARG A 284 -4.15 28.22 -11.47
CA ARG A 284 -3.39 28.67 -10.31
C ARG A 284 -4.10 28.22 -9.06
N ASN A 285 -3.36 27.60 -8.14
CA ASN A 285 -3.85 27.26 -6.83
C ASN A 285 -4.24 28.53 -6.03
N ALA A 286 -5.46 28.55 -5.49
CA ALA A 286 -6.01 29.62 -4.66
C ALA A 286 -6.28 29.16 -3.21
N GLY A 287 -5.51 28.17 -2.74
CA GLY A 287 -5.60 27.60 -1.39
C GLY A 287 -6.53 26.39 -1.36
N ASP A 288 -7.84 26.63 -1.31
CA ASP A 288 -8.84 25.56 -1.21
C ASP A 288 -9.64 25.36 -2.52
N THR A 289 -9.28 26.10 -3.59
CA THR A 289 -9.81 25.95 -4.95
C THR A 289 -8.75 26.30 -5.99
N ALA A 290 -9.00 26.02 -7.28
CA ALA A 290 -8.18 26.52 -8.39
C ALA A 290 -8.89 27.64 -9.18
N ARG A 291 -8.10 28.55 -9.75
CA ARG A 291 -8.58 29.55 -10.73
C ARG A 291 -7.92 29.31 -12.07
N GLU A 292 -8.73 29.20 -13.10
CA GLU A 292 -8.25 29.19 -14.48
C GLU A 292 -7.66 30.56 -14.82
N ILE A 293 -6.47 30.57 -15.43
CA ILE A 293 -5.78 31.79 -15.89
C ILE A 293 -5.75 31.84 -17.41
N ALA A 294 -5.80 33.06 -17.96
CA ALA A 294 -5.82 33.32 -19.39
C ALA A 294 -4.50 32.95 -20.10
#